data_AF-A0A329S5H3-F1
#
_entry.id   AF-A0A329S5H3-F1
#
_cell.length_a   1.000
_cell.length_b   1.000
_cell.length_c   1.000
_cell.angle_alpha   90.00
_cell.angle_beta   90.00
_cell.angle_gamma   90.00
#
_symmetry.space_group_name_H-M   'P 1'
#
loop_
_entity.id
_entity.type
_entity.pdbx_description
1 polymer ?
#
loop_
_entity_poly.entity_id
_entity_poly.type
_entity_poly.pdbx_seq_one_letter_code
_entity_poly.pdbx_strand_id
1 'polypeptide(L)'
;MNLLEWAQQQNLQHSQGTDDFLTTISDPQLVIGVKTAVLTNFARRQAIRETWGQRAKHLNVQVIFLGCVPIMSDIPNEADRKRLRDAVKMERTVYRDLLTEELECEDSYRNLANKVKAFFDLAATMYLQTPYVMLADDDMYLQVDKLLRLLEDFSGKKPVYLGQSWNHIYTRKSAPVREESHQSNLPKAQYPRSELPPFAFGPHYVVSMDWARFISKNYW
;
A
#
# COMPACT_ATOMS: atom_id res chain seq x y z
N MET A 1 8.57 -19.41 2.14
CA MET A 1 7.25 -20.05 2.14
C MET A 1 6.31 -19.22 1.28
N ASN A 2 5.62 -19.84 0.32
CA ASN A 2 4.63 -19.16 -0.53
C ASN A 2 3.21 -19.22 0.10
N LEU A 3 2.24 -18.53 -0.51
CA LEU A 3 0.87 -18.42 0.01
C LEU A 3 0.17 -19.78 0.17
N LEU A 4 0.32 -20.68 -0.81
CA LEU A 4 -0.35 -21.98 -0.80
C LEU A 4 0.26 -22.92 0.26
N GLU A 5 1.59 -22.94 0.37
CA GLU A 5 2.30 -23.67 1.42
C GLU A 5 1.86 -23.21 2.81
N TRP A 6 1.78 -21.90 3.03
CA TRP A 6 1.31 -21.33 4.29
C TRP A 6 -0.15 -21.71 4.58
N ALA A 7 -1.05 -21.57 3.61
CA ALA A 7 -2.46 -21.89 3.81
C ALA A 7 -2.68 -23.39 4.13
N GLN A 8 -1.88 -24.26 3.51
CA GLN A 8 -1.90 -25.69 3.84
C GLN A 8 -1.48 -25.94 5.30
N GLN A 9 -0.44 -25.25 5.80
CA GLN A 9 -0.02 -25.37 7.20
C GLN A 9 -1.08 -24.84 8.17
N GLN A 10 -1.74 -23.73 7.86
CA GLN A 10 -2.80 -23.18 8.70
C GLN A 10 -4.00 -24.12 8.83
N ASN A 11 -4.41 -24.78 7.73
CA ASN A 11 -5.47 -25.78 7.76
C ASN A 11 -5.14 -26.99 8.67
N LEU A 12 -3.86 -27.33 8.81
CA LEU A 12 -3.41 -28.40 9.70
C LEU A 12 -3.43 -27.98 11.18
N GLN A 13 -3.42 -26.68 11.48
CA GLN A 13 -3.33 -26.13 12.82
C GLN A 13 -4.68 -25.65 13.40
N HIS A 14 -5.75 -25.59 12.59
CA HIS A 14 -7.04 -25.03 13.00
C HIS A 14 -7.91 -26.01 13.82
N SER A 15 -7.51 -26.23 15.07
CA SER A 15 -8.40 -26.61 16.17
C SER A 15 -8.04 -25.78 17.41
N GLN A 16 -8.97 -24.90 17.80
CA GLN A 16 -8.94 -23.96 18.94
C GLN A 16 -8.31 -22.58 18.69
N GLY A 17 -9.07 -21.54 19.06
CA GLY A 17 -8.56 -20.17 19.15
C GLY A 17 -9.67 -19.13 19.08
N THR A 18 -10.04 -18.63 20.25
CA THR A 18 -11.07 -17.63 20.55
C THR A 18 -10.82 -16.25 19.93
N ASP A 19 -11.90 -15.63 19.45
CA ASP A 19 -11.96 -14.20 19.10
C ASP A 19 -11.82 -13.38 20.39
N ASP A 20 -10.82 -12.48 20.45
CA ASP A 20 -10.66 -11.60 21.59
C ASP A 20 -10.39 -10.14 21.20
N PHE A 21 -11.19 -9.29 21.83
CA PHE A 21 -11.17 -7.84 22.01
C PHE A 21 -11.04 -6.87 20.81
N LEU A 22 -12.18 -6.26 20.49
CA LEU A 22 -12.25 -4.85 20.07
C LEU A 22 -11.98 -3.96 21.29
N THR A 23 -10.72 -3.58 21.50
CA THR A 23 -10.39 -2.42 22.33
C THR A 23 -10.56 -1.17 21.48
N THR A 24 -11.08 -0.09 22.06
CA THR A 24 -11.20 1.22 21.44
C THR A 24 -9.81 1.75 21.09
N ILE A 25 -9.40 1.60 19.83
CA ILE A 25 -8.10 2.03 19.32
C ILE A 25 -8.18 3.54 19.06
N SER A 26 -7.42 4.34 19.82
CA SER A 26 -7.11 5.71 19.42
C SER A 26 -6.48 5.71 18.04
N ASP A 27 -6.90 6.61 17.15
CA ASP A 27 -6.35 6.67 15.79
C ASP A 27 -4.80 6.66 15.79
N PRO A 28 -4.19 5.90 14.86
CA PRO A 28 -2.74 5.80 14.80
C PRO A 28 -2.11 7.15 14.43
N GLN A 29 -0.86 7.34 14.80
CA GLN A 29 -0.13 8.55 14.41
C GLN A 29 0.23 8.58 12.91
N LEU A 30 0.25 7.40 12.29
CA LEU A 30 0.52 7.20 10.87
C LEU A 30 -0.19 5.94 10.38
N VAL A 31 -0.77 6.01 9.19
CA VAL A 31 -1.28 4.84 8.46
C VAL A 31 -0.39 4.60 7.24
N ILE A 32 0.14 3.39 7.09
CA ILE A 32 1.03 2.99 5.99
C ILE A 32 0.29 2.00 5.09
N GLY A 33 0.03 2.40 3.85
CA GLY A 33 -0.45 1.54 2.78
C GLY A 33 0.72 0.92 2.02
N VAL A 34 0.89 -0.40 2.12
CA VAL A 34 1.94 -1.14 1.42
C VAL A 34 1.38 -1.77 0.16
N LYS A 35 1.78 -1.27 -1.01
CA LYS A 35 1.38 -1.82 -2.31
C LYS A 35 2.05 -3.18 -2.50
N THR A 36 1.25 -4.19 -2.79
CA THR A 36 1.71 -5.57 -2.96
C THR A 36 0.91 -6.32 -4.01
N ALA A 37 1.53 -7.32 -4.63
CA ALA A 37 0.87 -8.30 -5.49
C ALA A 37 0.33 -9.45 -4.63
N VAL A 38 -0.98 -9.67 -4.67
CA VAL A 38 -1.67 -10.58 -3.72
C VAL A 38 -1.14 -12.01 -3.84
N LEU A 39 -1.03 -12.53 -5.06
CA LEU A 39 -0.68 -13.94 -5.28
C LEU A 39 0.81 -14.23 -5.09
N THR A 40 1.67 -13.33 -5.56
CA THR A 40 3.12 -13.61 -5.68
C THR A 40 3.95 -13.07 -4.52
N ASN A 41 3.51 -12.01 -3.84
CA ASN A 41 4.32 -11.33 -2.83
C ASN A 41 3.93 -11.65 -1.38
N PHE A 42 3.29 -12.80 -1.13
CA PHE A 42 2.98 -13.26 0.23
C PHE A 42 4.21 -13.29 1.15
N ALA A 43 5.34 -13.79 0.66
CA ALA A 43 6.58 -13.84 1.44
C ALA A 43 7.09 -12.44 1.82
N ARG A 44 6.91 -11.43 0.97
CA ARG A 44 7.26 -10.03 1.29
C ARG A 44 6.34 -9.48 2.38
N ARG A 45 5.03 -9.75 2.29
CA ARG A 45 4.09 -9.38 3.35
C ARG A 45 4.45 -10.01 4.69
N GLN A 46 4.78 -11.30 4.71
CA GLN A 46 5.26 -11.97 5.93
C GLN A 46 6.53 -11.34 6.47
N ALA A 47 7.53 -11.10 5.62
CA ALA A 47 8.77 -10.44 6.04
C ALA A 47 8.50 -9.06 6.66
N ILE A 48 7.56 -8.27 6.11
CA ILE A 48 7.16 -6.98 6.70
C ILE A 48 6.48 -7.20 8.06
N ARG A 49 5.52 -8.12 8.17
CA ARG A 49 4.82 -8.45 9.42
C ARG A 49 5.80 -8.88 10.52
N GLU A 50 6.82 -9.66 10.17
CA GLU A 50 7.83 -10.21 11.08
C GLU A 50 8.99 -9.24 11.38
N THR A 51 9.08 -8.10 10.67
CA THR A 51 10.16 -7.12 10.85
C THR A 51 9.64 -5.74 11.21
N TRP A 52 9.74 -4.77 10.30
CA TRP A 52 9.43 -3.37 10.61
C TRP A 52 7.93 -3.11 10.80
N GLY A 53 7.06 -3.98 10.27
CA GLY A 53 5.61 -3.94 10.55
C GLY A 53 5.29 -4.24 12.02
N GLN A 54 6.02 -5.18 12.64
CA GLN A 54 5.92 -5.41 14.08
C GLN A 54 6.36 -4.19 14.88
N ARG A 55 7.46 -3.54 14.46
CA ARG A 55 7.91 -2.29 15.09
C ARG A 55 6.89 -1.17 14.95
N ALA A 56 6.26 -1.04 13.78
CA ALA A 56 5.18 -0.07 13.53
C ALA A 56 4.02 -0.24 14.50
N LYS A 57 3.55 -1.47 14.71
CA LYS A 57 2.46 -1.76 15.65
C LYS A 57 2.78 -1.29 17.08
N HIS A 58 4.00 -1.50 17.56
CA HIS A 58 4.44 -1.04 18.89
C HIS A 58 4.54 0.50 19.02
N LEU A 59 4.60 1.22 17.90
CA LEU A 59 4.72 2.68 17.83
C LEU A 59 3.41 3.38 17.46
N ASN A 60 2.26 2.70 17.61
CA ASN A 60 0.94 3.21 17.22
C ASN A 60 0.88 3.64 15.72
N VAL A 61 1.49 2.82 14.86
CA VAL A 61 1.43 2.97 13.40
C VAL A 61 0.68 1.78 12.82
N GLN A 62 -0.33 2.07 12.01
CA GLN A 62 -1.11 1.04 11.33
C GLN A 62 -0.47 0.72 9.98
N VAL A 63 -0.19 -0.57 9.73
CA VAL A 63 0.27 -1.05 8.42
C VAL A 63 -0.88 -1.82 7.76
N ILE A 64 -1.16 -1.52 6.50
CA ILE A 64 -2.21 -2.14 5.71
C ILE A 64 -1.63 -2.52 4.36
N PHE A 65 -1.75 -3.79 3.98
CA PHE A 65 -1.37 -4.27 2.67
C PHE A 65 -2.48 -3.96 1.66
N LEU A 66 -2.09 -3.33 0.57
CA LEU A 66 -2.96 -2.94 -0.52
C LEU A 66 -2.69 -3.89 -1.69
N GLY A 67 -3.61 -4.80 -1.97
CA GLY A 67 -3.50 -5.74 -3.09
C GLY A 67 -4.78 -5.73 -3.90
N CYS A 68 -4.80 -5.26 -5.14
CA CYS A 68 -6.01 -5.30 -5.95
C CYS A 68 -6.49 -6.75 -6.13
N VAL A 69 -7.75 -6.92 -6.54
CA VAL A 69 -8.27 -8.26 -6.85
C VAL A 69 -7.38 -8.90 -7.93
N PRO A 70 -6.80 -10.08 -7.66
CA PRO A 70 -5.85 -10.67 -8.57
C PRO A 70 -6.53 -11.14 -9.86
N ILE A 71 -5.85 -10.94 -10.99
CA ILE A 71 -6.30 -11.43 -12.29
C ILE A 71 -6.11 -12.95 -12.34
N MET A 72 -7.21 -13.68 -12.21
CA MET A 72 -7.16 -15.15 -12.15
C MET A 72 -7.17 -15.81 -13.54
N SER A 73 -7.43 -15.06 -14.62
CA SER A 73 -7.51 -15.61 -15.99
C SER A 73 -6.22 -16.26 -16.46
N ASP A 74 -5.08 -15.82 -15.92
CA ASP A 74 -3.76 -16.32 -16.31
C ASP A 74 -3.43 -17.67 -15.66
N ILE A 75 -4.27 -18.15 -14.74
CA ILE A 75 -4.12 -19.45 -14.07
C ILE A 75 -4.95 -20.48 -14.84
N PRO A 76 -4.32 -21.46 -15.53
CA PRO A 76 -5.02 -22.34 -16.48
C PRO A 76 -6.09 -23.24 -15.84
N ASN A 77 -5.87 -23.66 -14.59
CA ASN A 77 -6.67 -24.68 -13.93
C ASN A 77 -7.66 -24.06 -12.92
N GLU A 78 -8.94 -24.44 -12.99
CA GLU A 78 -9.96 -24.01 -12.03
C GLU A 78 -9.65 -24.47 -10.59
N ALA A 79 -9.09 -25.67 -10.42
CA ALA A 79 -8.74 -26.16 -9.10
C ALA A 79 -7.66 -25.29 -8.42
N ASP A 80 -6.67 -24.84 -9.19
CA ASP A 80 -5.61 -23.96 -8.67
C ASP A 80 -6.12 -22.54 -8.44
N ARG A 81 -7.01 -22.04 -9.33
CA ARG A 81 -7.73 -20.77 -9.09
C ARG A 81 -8.52 -20.81 -7.79
N LYS A 82 -9.24 -21.91 -7.53
CA LYS A 82 -9.98 -22.09 -6.27
C LYS A 82 -9.05 -22.12 -5.07
N ARG A 83 -7.96 -22.90 -5.11
CA ARG A 83 -6.97 -22.97 -4.02
C ARG A 83 -6.39 -21.61 -3.68
N LEU A 84 -6.05 -20.82 -4.69
CA LEU A 84 -5.52 -19.46 -4.48
C LEU A 84 -6.56 -18.51 -3.89
N ARG A 85 -7.82 -18.53 -4.37
CA ARG A 85 -8.90 -17.75 -3.74
C ARG A 85 -9.10 -18.12 -2.27
N ASP A 86 -9.14 -19.41 -1.97
CA ASP A 86 -9.29 -19.91 -0.60
C ASP A 86 -8.11 -19.48 0.28
N ALA A 87 -6.88 -19.53 -0.24
CA ALA A 87 -5.68 -19.11 0.48
C ALA A 87 -5.62 -17.58 0.72
N VAL A 88 -6.01 -16.76 -0.26
CA VAL A 88 -6.12 -15.30 -0.08
C VAL A 88 -7.18 -14.96 0.96
N LYS A 89 -8.34 -15.62 0.91
CA LYS A 89 -9.40 -15.43 1.90
C LYS A 89 -8.90 -15.78 3.30
N MET A 90 -8.17 -16.89 3.43
CA MET A 90 -7.55 -17.29 4.69
C MET A 90 -6.55 -16.26 5.21
N GLU A 91 -5.68 -15.73 4.35
CA GLU A 91 -4.74 -14.66 4.75
C GLU A 91 -5.47 -13.43 5.28
N ARG A 92 -6.51 -12.97 4.57
CA ARG A 92 -7.35 -11.83 5.00
C ARG A 92 -7.98 -12.10 6.36
N THR A 93 -8.50 -13.31 6.58
CA THR A 93 -9.12 -13.68 7.87
C THR A 93 -8.11 -13.75 9.02
N VAL A 94 -6.94 -14.34 8.79
CA VAL A 94 -5.91 -14.55 9.82
C VAL A 94 -5.26 -13.23 10.24
N TYR A 95 -4.85 -12.40 9.27
CA TYR A 95 -4.06 -11.21 9.57
C TYR A 95 -4.88 -9.93 9.65
N ARG A 96 -6.06 -9.87 9.02
CA ARG A 96 -6.97 -8.71 9.02
C ARG A 96 -6.30 -7.39 8.58
N ASP A 97 -5.22 -7.48 7.80
CA ASP A 97 -4.39 -6.36 7.37
C ASP A 97 -4.24 -6.26 5.84
N LEU A 98 -4.92 -7.13 5.07
CA LEU A 98 -4.87 -7.18 3.62
C LEU A 98 -6.19 -6.71 3.00
N LEU A 99 -6.17 -5.54 2.38
CA LEU A 99 -7.28 -5.03 1.58
C LEU A 99 -7.19 -5.53 0.14
N THR A 100 -8.32 -6.00 -0.37
CA THR A 100 -8.46 -6.44 -1.76
C THR A 100 -9.69 -5.85 -2.43
N GLU A 101 -10.85 -6.46 -2.22
CA GLU A 101 -12.14 -6.04 -2.77
C GLU A 101 -12.51 -4.61 -2.34
N GLU A 102 -12.07 -4.19 -1.15
CA GLU A 102 -12.28 -2.83 -0.61
C GLU A 102 -11.62 -1.73 -1.45
N LEU A 103 -10.66 -2.08 -2.32
CA LEU A 103 -9.95 -1.12 -3.17
C LEU A 103 -10.62 -0.91 -4.53
N GLU A 104 -11.65 -1.70 -4.86
CA GLU A 104 -12.39 -1.64 -6.13
C GLU A 104 -11.48 -1.60 -7.37
N CYS A 105 -10.37 -2.35 -7.34
CA CYS A 105 -9.36 -2.36 -8.40
C CYS A 105 -8.97 -3.78 -8.82
N GLU A 106 -8.60 -3.91 -10.09
CA GLU A 106 -8.00 -5.10 -10.67
C GLU A 106 -6.47 -4.93 -10.75
N ASP A 107 -5.72 -5.98 -10.43
CA ASP A 107 -4.26 -5.92 -10.27
C ASP A 107 -3.53 -5.65 -11.58
N SER A 108 -3.09 -4.39 -11.76
CA SER A 108 -2.32 -3.93 -12.92
C SER A 108 -1.52 -2.69 -12.56
N TYR A 109 -0.31 -2.57 -13.12
CA TYR A 109 0.53 -1.37 -12.96
C TYR A 109 -0.21 -0.08 -13.39
N ARG A 110 -1.08 -0.17 -14.41
CA ARG A 110 -1.88 0.98 -14.88
C ARG A 110 -2.93 1.45 -13.88
N ASN A 111 -3.35 0.56 -12.96
CA ASN A 111 -4.39 0.84 -11.96
C ASN A 111 -3.82 1.32 -10.62
N LEU A 112 -2.50 1.53 -10.51
CA LEU A 112 -1.86 1.97 -9.26
C LEU A 112 -2.44 3.30 -8.74
N ALA A 113 -2.79 4.23 -9.62
CA ALA A 113 -3.42 5.49 -9.21
C ALA A 113 -4.80 5.28 -8.55
N ASN A 114 -5.62 4.37 -9.10
CA ASN A 114 -6.92 4.01 -8.54
C ASN A 114 -6.77 3.34 -7.17
N LYS A 115 -5.78 2.45 -7.03
CA LYS A 115 -5.43 1.78 -5.78
C LYS A 115 -5.04 2.78 -4.68
N VAL A 116 -4.24 3.79 -5.04
CA VAL A 116 -3.85 4.88 -4.14
C VAL A 116 -5.06 5.71 -3.72
N LYS A 117 -5.94 6.05 -4.66
CA LYS A 117 -7.16 6.82 -4.37
C LYS A 117 -8.08 6.07 -3.40
N ALA A 118 -8.37 4.80 -3.68
CA ALA A 118 -9.24 3.98 -2.85
C ALA A 118 -8.68 3.86 -1.42
N PHE A 119 -7.37 3.65 -1.30
CA PHE A 119 -6.72 3.64 0.01
C PHE A 119 -6.82 4.98 0.75
N PHE A 120 -6.61 6.11 0.08
CA PHE A 120 -6.75 7.42 0.70
C PHE A 120 -8.18 7.70 1.17
N ASP A 121 -9.18 7.27 0.40
CA ASP A 121 -10.57 7.41 0.79
C ASP A 121 -10.91 6.58 2.03
N LEU A 122 -10.48 5.33 2.04
CA LEU A 122 -10.64 4.42 3.18
C LEU A 122 -9.90 4.95 4.42
N ALA A 123 -8.64 5.36 4.29
CA ALA A 123 -7.86 5.90 5.40
C ALA A 123 -8.49 7.17 5.97
N ALA A 124 -8.95 8.08 5.10
CA ALA A 124 -9.61 9.32 5.50
C ALA A 124 -10.96 9.09 6.22
N THR A 125 -11.63 7.97 5.91
CA THR A 125 -12.91 7.59 6.51
C THR A 125 -12.73 6.87 7.83
N MET A 126 -11.74 5.99 7.93
CA MET A 126 -11.49 5.15 9.11
C MET A 126 -10.70 5.86 10.21
N TYR A 127 -9.78 6.76 9.85
CA TYR A 127 -8.82 7.37 10.77
C TYR A 127 -8.94 8.90 10.75
N LEU A 128 -9.90 9.42 11.50
CA LEU A 128 -10.31 10.83 11.46
C LEU A 128 -9.27 11.78 12.08
N GLN A 129 -8.54 11.32 13.09
CA GLN A 129 -7.54 12.05 13.86
C GLN A 129 -6.10 11.71 13.47
N THR A 130 -5.87 10.74 12.57
CA THR A 130 -4.52 10.44 12.07
C THR A 130 -4.01 11.61 11.22
N PRO A 131 -2.83 12.17 11.53
CA PRO A 131 -2.30 13.34 10.82
C PRO A 131 -1.67 13.00 9.47
N TYR A 132 -1.15 11.78 9.28
CA TYR A 132 -0.36 11.40 8.12
C TYR A 132 -0.75 10.04 7.53
N VAL A 133 -0.62 9.94 6.22
CA VAL A 133 -0.74 8.69 5.46
C VAL A 133 0.51 8.49 4.63
N MET A 134 1.07 7.30 4.66
CA MET A 134 2.22 6.91 3.84
C MET A 134 1.82 5.83 2.85
N LEU A 135 2.38 5.89 1.65
CA LEU A 135 2.41 4.77 0.72
C LEU A 135 3.84 4.23 0.63
N ALA A 136 3.94 2.90 0.54
CA ALA A 136 5.19 2.17 0.44
C ALA A 136 5.05 1.00 -0.55
N ASP A 137 6.17 0.56 -1.13
CA ASP A 137 6.28 -0.71 -1.84
C ASP A 137 6.60 -1.85 -0.85
N ASP A 138 6.34 -3.10 -1.25
CA ASP A 138 6.56 -4.27 -0.40
C ASP A 138 8.00 -4.81 -0.40
N ASP A 139 8.92 -4.19 -1.15
CA ASP A 139 10.35 -4.53 -1.22
C ASP A 139 11.27 -3.49 -0.59
N MET A 140 10.76 -2.71 0.35
CA MET A 140 11.57 -1.79 1.14
C MET A 140 11.56 -2.11 2.65
N TYR A 141 12.61 -1.68 3.33
CA TYR A 141 12.71 -1.65 4.78
C TYR A 141 12.47 -0.23 5.30
N LEU A 142 11.62 -0.10 6.32
CA LEU A 142 11.32 1.19 6.93
C LEU A 142 11.83 1.29 8.37
N GLN A 143 12.64 2.31 8.64
CA GLN A 143 13.03 2.68 10.01
C GLN A 143 11.92 3.53 10.64
N VAL A 144 10.86 2.89 11.10
CA VAL A 144 9.62 3.55 11.56
C VAL A 144 9.88 4.60 12.64
N ASP A 145 10.76 4.31 13.60
CA ASP A 145 11.17 5.25 14.66
C ASP A 145 11.77 6.56 14.12
N LYS A 146 12.59 6.46 13.06
CA LYS A 146 13.21 7.64 12.43
C LYS A 146 12.18 8.43 11.63
N LEU A 147 11.25 7.73 10.99
CA LEU A 147 10.16 8.38 10.27
C LEU A 147 9.26 9.18 11.22
N LEU A 148 8.85 8.60 12.36
CA LEU A 148 8.00 9.31 13.32
C LEU A 148 8.69 10.57 13.87
N ARG A 149 9.97 10.47 14.26
CA ARG A 149 10.75 11.65 14.67
C ARG A 149 10.84 12.72 13.59
N LEU A 150 11.01 12.32 12.33
CA LEU A 150 10.98 13.28 11.21
C LEU A 150 9.61 13.96 11.09
N LEU A 151 8.51 13.24 11.31
CA LEU A 151 7.15 13.78 11.22
C LEU A 151 6.79 14.73 12.36
N GLU A 152 7.44 14.62 13.53
CA GLU A 152 7.32 15.58 14.63
C GLU A 152 7.74 16.98 14.19
N ASP A 153 8.80 17.09 13.36
CA ASP A 153 9.24 18.38 12.80
C ASP A 153 8.19 19.04 11.91
N PHE A 154 7.18 18.31 11.44
CA PHE A 154 6.10 18.84 10.61
C PHE A 154 4.80 19.07 11.37
N SER A 155 4.73 18.70 12.65
CA SER A 155 3.54 18.89 13.47
C SER A 155 3.11 20.36 13.51
N GLY A 156 1.82 20.62 13.25
CA GLY A 156 1.25 21.97 13.20
C GLY A 156 1.68 22.83 11.99
N LYS A 157 2.40 22.28 11.01
CA LYS A 157 2.78 22.99 9.77
C LYS A 157 1.72 22.81 8.67
N LYS A 158 1.90 23.53 7.56
CA LYS A 158 1.08 23.43 6.34
C LYS A 158 1.00 21.97 5.83
N PRO A 159 0.02 21.64 4.97
CA PRO A 159 -0.14 20.31 4.39
C PRO A 159 1.16 19.73 3.83
N VAL A 160 1.49 18.51 4.25
CA VAL A 160 2.81 17.88 4.08
C VAL A 160 2.79 16.95 2.86
N TYR A 161 3.84 17.02 2.04
CA TYR A 161 4.14 16.02 1.01
C TYR A 161 5.64 15.72 1.02
N LEU A 162 6.01 14.53 1.46
CA LEU A 162 7.40 14.10 1.64
C LEU A 162 7.70 12.87 0.81
N GLY A 163 8.88 12.86 0.18
CA GLY A 163 9.37 11.73 -0.59
C GLY A 163 10.61 12.14 -1.38
N GLN A 164 11.11 11.23 -2.21
CA GLN A 164 12.26 11.53 -3.06
C GLN A 164 11.78 12.37 -4.25
N SER A 165 12.33 13.57 -4.42
CA SER A 165 11.97 14.41 -5.56
C SER A 165 13.09 14.45 -6.57
N TRP A 166 12.80 14.03 -7.81
CA TRP A 166 13.78 13.99 -8.90
C TRP A 166 14.42 15.36 -9.13
N ASN A 167 13.59 16.40 -9.12
CA ASN A 167 14.03 17.78 -9.35
C ASN A 167 14.98 18.28 -8.27
N HIS A 168 14.82 17.82 -7.04
CA HIS A 168 15.71 18.20 -5.94
C HIS A 168 17.00 17.39 -5.95
N ILE A 169 16.93 16.08 -6.25
CA ILE A 169 18.10 15.20 -6.24
C ILE A 169 19.00 15.44 -7.46
N TYR A 170 18.41 15.57 -8.65
CA TYR A 170 19.15 15.67 -9.92
C TYR A 170 19.19 17.08 -10.49
N THR A 171 18.67 18.07 -9.75
CA THR A 171 18.64 19.50 -10.14
C THR A 171 18.09 19.77 -11.53
N ARG A 172 17.23 18.89 -12.05
CA ARG A 172 16.60 18.98 -13.37
C ARG A 172 15.19 18.39 -13.35
N LYS A 173 14.33 18.84 -14.26
CA LYS A 173 12.98 18.27 -14.40
C LYS A 173 13.03 16.86 -14.98
N SER A 174 12.13 16.01 -14.53
CA SER A 174 11.93 14.69 -15.14
C SER A 174 11.11 14.81 -16.43
N ALA A 175 11.44 13.98 -17.41
CA ALA A 175 10.71 13.89 -18.67
C ALA A 175 9.85 12.61 -18.69
N PRO A 176 8.64 12.66 -19.27
CA PRO A 176 7.81 11.48 -19.43
C PRO A 176 8.47 10.47 -20.38
N VAL A 177 8.45 9.20 -20.00
CA VAL A 177 8.97 8.11 -20.85
C VAL A 177 8.04 7.94 -22.05
N ARG A 178 8.60 7.99 -23.26
CA ARG A 178 7.82 7.88 -24.52
C ARG A 178 7.99 6.54 -25.23
N GLU A 179 8.86 5.68 -24.72
CA GLU A 179 9.12 4.36 -25.27
C GLU A 179 7.93 3.43 -24.98
N GLU A 180 7.35 2.84 -26.02
CA GLU A 180 6.08 2.09 -25.91
C GLU A 180 6.19 0.80 -25.09
N SER A 181 7.34 0.14 -25.14
CA SER A 181 7.64 -1.09 -24.41
C SER A 181 7.88 -0.85 -22.91
N HIS A 182 8.11 0.40 -22.49
CA HIS A 182 8.45 0.71 -21.11
C HIS A 182 7.19 0.73 -20.23
N GLN A 183 7.23 0.09 -19.05
CA GLN A 183 6.08 -0.03 -18.14
C GLN A 183 5.46 1.32 -17.73
N SER A 184 6.29 2.37 -17.65
CA SER A 184 5.90 3.74 -17.32
C SER A 184 5.71 4.63 -18.56
N ASN A 185 5.45 4.04 -19.73
CA ASN A 185 5.15 4.80 -20.94
C ASN A 185 3.99 5.78 -20.68
N LEU A 186 4.25 7.05 -20.97
CA LEU A 186 3.25 8.10 -20.96
C LEU A 186 3.24 8.74 -22.35
N PRO A 187 2.29 8.36 -23.24
CA PRO A 187 2.24 8.88 -24.61
C PRO A 187 1.94 10.38 -24.68
N LYS A 188 2.35 11.06 -25.77
CA LYS A 188 2.05 12.49 -25.98
C LYS A 188 0.55 12.79 -26.06
N ALA A 189 -0.24 11.84 -26.59
CA ALA A 189 -1.69 11.96 -26.65
C ALA A 189 -2.33 12.06 -25.25
N GLN A 190 -1.75 11.37 -24.25
CA GLN A 190 -2.20 11.44 -22.86
C GLN A 190 -1.57 12.62 -22.10
N TYR A 191 -0.30 12.91 -22.35
CA TYR A 191 0.44 14.00 -21.69
C TYR A 191 1.34 14.74 -22.70
N PRO A 192 0.86 15.86 -23.28
CA PRO A 192 1.56 16.53 -24.37
C PRO A 192 2.81 17.31 -23.93
N ARG A 193 2.93 17.63 -22.62
CA ARG A 193 4.06 18.40 -22.10
C ARG A 193 5.36 17.58 -22.11
N SER A 194 6.48 18.25 -22.28
CA SER A 194 7.83 17.65 -22.30
C SER A 194 8.41 17.39 -20.91
N GLU A 195 7.80 17.94 -19.86
CA GLU A 195 8.31 17.91 -18.49
C GLU A 195 7.19 17.50 -17.52
N LEU A 196 7.52 16.64 -16.57
CA LEU A 196 6.63 16.27 -15.48
C LEU A 196 6.68 17.33 -14.36
N PRO A 197 5.57 17.55 -13.63
CA PRO A 197 5.62 18.33 -12.39
C PRO A 197 6.54 17.65 -11.37
N PRO A 198 7.05 18.37 -10.36
CA PRO A 198 7.74 17.72 -9.25
C PRO A 198 6.81 16.73 -8.55
N PHE A 199 7.26 15.50 -8.35
CA PHE A 199 6.54 14.47 -7.61
C PHE A 199 7.53 13.61 -6.82
N ALA A 200 7.02 12.96 -5.79
CA ALA A 200 7.75 11.93 -5.06
C ALA A 200 7.83 10.66 -5.90
N PHE A 201 9.02 10.33 -6.40
CA PHE A 201 9.28 9.12 -7.16
C PHE A 201 9.83 8.02 -6.25
N GLY A 202 9.84 6.79 -6.77
CA GLY A 202 10.40 5.64 -6.06
C GLY A 202 9.39 4.98 -5.12
N PRO A 203 9.88 4.26 -4.09
CA PRO A 203 9.08 3.25 -3.42
C PRO A 203 8.15 3.81 -2.35
N HIS A 204 8.23 5.10 -2.02
CA HIS A 204 7.41 5.65 -0.93
C HIS A 204 7.15 7.15 -1.03
N TYR A 205 6.11 7.59 -0.34
CA TYR A 205 5.89 8.98 0.01
C TYR A 205 4.91 9.11 1.18
N VAL A 206 4.97 10.24 1.90
CA VAL A 206 4.06 10.60 2.99
C VAL A 206 3.27 11.84 2.58
N VAL A 207 1.98 11.85 2.88
CA VAL A 207 1.11 13.01 2.77
C VAL A 207 0.42 13.30 4.09
N SER A 208 0.10 14.56 4.36
CA SER A 208 -0.85 14.88 5.43
C SER A 208 -2.25 14.35 5.09
N MET A 209 -3.03 14.02 6.11
CA MET A 209 -4.38 13.49 5.94
C MET A 209 -5.30 14.44 5.15
N ASP A 210 -5.07 15.76 5.25
CA ASP A 210 -5.80 16.74 4.44
C ASP A 210 -5.52 16.60 2.93
N TRP A 211 -4.29 16.25 2.55
CA TRP A 211 -3.98 15.94 1.17
C TRP A 211 -4.59 14.62 0.73
N ALA A 212 -4.57 13.60 1.59
CA ALA A 212 -5.24 12.33 1.31
C ALA A 212 -6.74 12.54 1.05
N ARG A 213 -7.43 13.31 1.91
CA ARG A 213 -8.83 13.72 1.74
C ARG A 213 -9.08 14.53 0.47
N PHE A 214 -8.18 15.46 0.16
CA PHE A 214 -8.31 16.27 -1.05
C PHE A 214 -8.21 15.39 -2.29
N ILE A 215 -7.19 14.53 -2.36
CA ILE A 215 -6.95 13.63 -3.50
C ILE A 215 -8.07 12.61 -3.65
N SER A 216 -8.60 12.05 -2.54
CA SER A 216 -9.68 11.06 -2.62
C SER A 216 -10.95 11.63 -3.27
N LYS A 217 -11.18 12.94 -3.14
CA LYS A 217 -12.34 13.67 -3.65
C LYS A 217 -12.13 14.41 -4.97
N ASN A 218 -10.88 14.58 -5.42
CA ASN A 218 -10.55 15.39 -6.60
C ASN A 218 -9.67 14.59 -7.57
N TYR A 219 -10.32 13.94 -8.53
CA TYR A 219 -9.65 13.23 -9.63
C TYR A 219 -10.30 13.59 -10.96
N TRP A 220 -9.50 13.64 -12.03
CA TRP A 220 -9.88 14.01 -13.40
C TRP A 220 -9.50 12.92 -14.39
#